data_AF-A0A2E0S845-F1
#
_entry.id   AF-A0A2E0S845-F1
#
_cell.length_a   1.000
_cell.length_b   1.000
_cell.length_c   1.000
_cell.angle_alpha   90.00
_cell.angle_beta   90.00
_cell.angle_gamma   90.00
#
_symmetry.space_group_name_H-M   'P 1'
#
loop_
_entity.id
_entity.type
_entity.pdbx_description
1 polymer ?
#
loop_
_entity_poly.entity_id
_entity_poly.type
_entity_poly.pdbx_seq_one_letter_code
_entity_poly.pdbx_strand_id
1 'polypeptide(L)'
;MKTSLAKSGGWAHSVALWIGTGGPINYPSQGLGEPGFNQINALYPGCTHWSNWSTSQGFKSQHKGGAQFVLVDGSVQFLSETIDYITYNRLGDRRDGGPLGEQWKNN
;
A
#
# COMPACT_ATOMS: atom_id res chain seq x y z
N MET A 1 9.88 -8.69 -9.13
CA MET A 1 10.65 -9.72 -8.39
C MET A 1 12.15 -9.51 -8.67
N LYS A 2 13.00 -9.58 -7.63
CA LYS A 2 14.45 -9.25 -7.54
C LYS A 2 14.67 -7.79 -7.10
N THR A 3 15.15 -7.52 -5.88
CA THR A 3 16.54 -7.74 -5.42
C THR A 3 16.65 -8.52 -4.09
N SER A 4 17.81 -9.15 -3.89
CA SER A 4 18.04 -10.29 -3.01
C SER A 4 18.60 -9.97 -1.61
N LEU A 5 18.35 -8.81 -1.01
CA LEU A 5 18.94 -8.50 0.31
C LEU A 5 18.18 -7.43 1.13
N ALA A 6 16.87 -7.61 1.32
CA ALA A 6 16.28 -7.67 2.66
C ALA A 6 14.82 -8.12 2.62
N LYS A 7 14.54 -9.15 3.40
CA LYS A 7 13.24 -9.79 3.51
C LYS A 7 12.51 -9.34 4.79
N SER A 8 12.59 -8.06 5.13
CA SER A 8 11.98 -7.52 6.35
C SER A 8 11.30 -6.17 6.07
N GLY A 9 9.96 -6.15 6.17
CA GLY A 9 9.22 -4.94 6.54
C GLY A 9 8.29 -4.25 5.54
N GLY A 10 8.25 -4.63 4.25
CA GLY A 10 7.57 -3.80 3.24
C GLY A 10 6.08 -4.08 2.95
N TRP A 11 5.64 -5.34 3.05
CA TRP A 11 4.32 -5.77 2.54
C TRP A 11 3.33 -6.13 3.65
N ALA A 12 3.82 -6.86 4.65
CA ALA A 12 3.16 -7.15 5.91
C ALA A 12 4.27 -7.47 6.92
N HIS A 13 4.30 -6.78 8.05
CA HIS A 13 5.23 -7.10 9.13
C HIS A 13 4.46 -7.92 10.19
N SER A 14 5.12 -8.88 10.84
CA SER A 14 4.46 -9.72 11.86
C SER A 14 3.94 -8.92 13.05
N VAL A 15 4.49 -7.72 13.29
CA VAL A 15 3.99 -6.77 14.29
C VAL A 15 3.12 -5.64 13.70
N ALA A 16 2.71 -5.74 12.43
CA ALA A 16 1.84 -4.74 11.84
C ALA A 16 0.51 -4.74 12.60
N LEU A 17 0.24 -3.63 13.29
CA LEU A 17 -0.97 -3.45 14.08
C LEU A 17 -2.19 -3.24 13.18
N TRP A 18 -1.97 -2.72 11.97
CA TRP A 18 -3.00 -2.46 10.96
C TRP A 18 -2.40 -2.60 9.56
N ILE A 19 -3.25 -2.92 8.58
CA ILE A 19 -2.96 -2.83 7.14
C ILE A 19 -4.23 -2.29 6.49
N GLY A 20 -4.13 -1.22 5.69
CA GLY A 20 -5.30 -0.58 5.13
C GLY A 20 -5.05 0.21 3.85
N THR A 21 -6.04 1.00 3.45
CA THR A 21 -6.01 1.85 2.26
C THR A 21 -5.37 3.22 2.48
N GLY A 22 -4.97 3.55 3.72
CA GLY A 22 -4.35 4.83 4.06
C GLY A 22 -2.95 5.09 3.46
N GLY A 23 -2.36 4.13 2.76
CA GLY A 23 -1.15 4.32 1.96
C GLY A 23 -1.46 4.12 0.48
N PRO A 24 -1.01 5.01 -0.44
CA PRO A 24 -1.31 4.88 -1.87
C PRO A 24 -0.88 3.53 -2.46
N ILE A 25 -1.59 3.10 -3.50
CA ILE A 25 -1.14 1.97 -4.34
C ILE A 25 0.27 2.31 -4.85
N ASN A 26 1.17 1.33 -4.78
CA ASN A 26 2.59 1.46 -5.16
C ASN A 26 3.46 2.41 -4.33
N TYR A 27 2.99 2.90 -3.17
CA TYR A 27 3.83 3.80 -2.37
C TYR A 27 5.22 3.18 -2.05
N PRO A 28 6.32 3.89 -2.33
CA PRO A 28 7.65 3.32 -2.17
C PRO A 28 8.01 3.19 -0.69
N SER A 29 7.95 1.97 -0.16
CA SER A 29 8.52 1.63 1.15
C SER A 29 9.86 0.93 0.96
N GLN A 30 10.92 1.63 1.32
CA GLN A 30 12.31 1.21 1.29
C GLN A 30 12.63 0.30 2.47
N GLY A 31 12.86 -0.97 2.16
CA GLY A 31 13.40 -1.96 3.08
C GLY A 31 14.92 -1.82 3.25
N LEU A 32 15.46 -2.56 4.22
CA LEU A 32 16.91 -2.70 4.40
C LEU A 32 17.56 -3.08 3.05
N GLY A 33 18.68 -2.45 2.67
CA GLY A 33 19.39 -2.79 1.42
C GLY A 33 18.71 -2.33 0.12
N GLU A 34 17.58 -1.63 0.15
CA GLU A 34 17.01 -0.98 -1.03
C GLU A 34 17.65 0.39 -1.30
N PRO A 35 17.80 0.81 -2.57
CA PRO A 35 18.29 2.14 -2.91
C PRO A 35 17.42 3.23 -2.25
N GLY A 36 18.06 4.12 -1.49
CA GLY A 36 17.38 5.18 -0.73
C GLY A 36 17.11 4.84 0.75
N PHE A 37 17.36 3.60 1.17
CA PHE A 37 17.29 3.22 2.59
C PHE A 37 18.18 4.13 3.43
N ASN A 38 17.56 4.94 4.31
CA ASN A 38 18.30 5.95 5.04
C ASN A 38 19.05 5.35 6.25
N GLN A 39 18.42 4.67 7.23
CA GLN A 39 19.09 4.10 8.42
C GLN A 39 18.23 3.06 9.19
N ILE A 40 18.84 2.01 9.79
CA ILE A 40 18.15 0.90 10.52
C ILE A 40 17.32 1.36 11.72
N ASN A 41 17.66 2.49 12.35
CA ASN A 41 16.98 3.04 13.52
C ASN A 41 16.87 4.57 13.43
N ALA A 42 16.38 5.10 12.30
CA ALA A 42 16.14 6.53 12.19
C ALA A 42 15.10 6.97 13.24
N LEU A 43 15.47 7.91 14.13
CA LEU A 43 14.55 8.56 15.07
C LEU A 43 13.41 9.28 14.34
N TYR A 44 13.67 9.71 13.10
CA TYR A 44 12.72 10.25 12.15
C TYR A 44 12.83 9.47 10.83
N PRO A 45 12.16 8.32 10.71
CA PRO A 45 12.15 7.57 9.47
C PRO A 45 11.47 8.42 8.40
N GLY A 46 12.12 8.56 7.24
CA GLY A 46 11.54 9.30 6.12
C GLY A 46 10.21 8.67 5.68
N CYS A 47 9.41 9.38 4.89
CA CYS A 47 8.10 8.87 4.45
C CYS A 47 8.23 7.54 3.70
N THR A 48 9.35 7.28 3.03
CA THR A 48 9.62 6.03 2.32
C THR A 48 10.22 4.94 3.19
N HIS A 49 10.49 5.15 4.47
CA HIS A 49 11.20 4.15 5.28
C HIS A 49 10.27 3.03 5.77
N TRP A 50 10.71 1.78 5.77
CA TRP A 50 9.89 0.63 6.21
C TRP A 50 9.35 0.74 7.64
N SER A 51 10.10 1.38 8.56
CA SER A 51 9.65 1.58 9.95
C SER A 51 8.67 2.74 10.12
N ASN A 52 8.40 3.51 9.06
CA ASN A 52 7.31 4.48 9.07
C ASN A 52 5.98 3.76 8.84
N TRP A 53 5.31 3.40 9.94
CA TRP A 53 4.08 2.61 9.88
C TRP A 53 2.93 3.35 9.21
N SER A 54 2.97 4.67 9.10
CA SER A 54 1.94 5.43 8.38
C SER A 54 1.93 5.14 6.87
N THR A 55 3.09 4.83 6.27
CA THR A 55 3.22 4.60 4.82
C THR A 55 3.60 3.16 4.47
N SER A 56 4.26 2.45 5.39
CA SER A 56 4.63 1.04 5.18
C SER A 56 3.46 0.07 5.37
N GLN A 57 2.42 0.43 6.13
CA GLN A 57 1.27 -0.44 6.45
C GLN A 57 0.05 -0.23 5.53
N GLY A 58 0.29 -0.13 4.22
CA GLY A 58 -0.75 0.00 3.20
C GLY A 58 -0.90 -1.27 2.35
N PHE A 59 -2.11 -1.56 1.87
CA PHE A 59 -2.29 -2.50 0.76
C PHE A 59 -1.64 -1.92 -0.50
N LYS A 60 -0.48 -2.44 -0.88
CA LYS A 60 0.26 -1.92 -2.05
C LYS A 60 1.11 -3.02 -2.65
N SER A 61 1.48 -2.88 -3.90
CA SER A 61 2.31 -3.89 -4.57
C SER A 61 3.02 -3.26 -5.75
N GLN A 62 4.33 -3.00 -5.65
CA GLN A 62 5.14 -2.26 -6.64
C GLN A 62 5.18 -2.94 -8.03
N HIS A 63 4.08 -2.88 -8.76
CA HIS A 63 3.91 -3.35 -10.13
C HIS A 63 3.50 -2.18 -11.00
N LYS A 64 4.04 -2.14 -12.21
CA LYS A 64 3.72 -1.07 -13.15
C LYS A 64 2.22 -1.04 -13.41
N GLY A 65 1.60 0.12 -13.21
CA GLY A 65 0.20 0.38 -13.54
C GLY A 65 -0.80 0.10 -12.43
N GLY A 66 -0.46 -0.63 -11.37
CA GLY A 66 -1.38 -0.90 -10.26
C GLY A 66 -1.21 -2.27 -9.63
N ALA A 67 -2.21 -2.71 -8.86
CA ALA A 67 -2.19 -3.99 -8.15
C ALA A 67 -3.56 -4.67 -8.18
N GLN A 68 -3.56 -6.01 -8.06
CA GLN A 68 -4.77 -6.81 -7.93
C GLN A 68 -5.23 -6.85 -6.47
N PHE A 69 -6.52 -6.59 -6.24
CA PHE A 69 -7.16 -6.62 -4.94
C PHE A 69 -8.30 -7.63 -4.93
N VAL A 70 -8.46 -8.32 -3.79
CA VAL A 70 -9.61 -9.19 -3.53
C VAL A 70 -10.55 -8.45 -2.59
N LEU A 71 -11.82 -8.33 -2.98
CA LEU A 71 -12.86 -7.71 -2.17
C LEU A 71 -13.53 -8.75 -1.26
N VAL A 72 -14.34 -8.29 -0.30
CA VAL A 72 -14.99 -9.15 0.71
C VAL A 72 -15.97 -10.15 0.10
N ASP A 73 -16.51 -9.86 -1.09
CA ASP A 73 -17.39 -10.74 -1.86
C ASP A 73 -16.64 -11.81 -2.67
N GLY A 74 -15.31 -11.83 -2.59
CA GLY A 74 -14.45 -12.75 -3.33
C GLY A 74 -14.16 -12.32 -4.77
N SER A 75 -14.69 -11.19 -5.24
CA SER A 75 -14.33 -10.64 -6.54
C SER A 75 -12.90 -10.12 -6.52
N VAL A 76 -12.22 -10.26 -7.67
CA VAL A 76 -10.85 -9.78 -7.86
C VAL A 76 -10.91 -8.63 -8.84
N GLN A 77 -10.36 -7.47 -8.46
CA GLN A 77 -10.33 -6.28 -9.29
C GLN A 77 -8.92 -5.70 -9.36
N PHE A 78 -8.56 -5.23 -10.55
CA PHE A 78 -7.32 -4.51 -10.75
C PHE A 78 -7.53 -3.04 -10.41
N LEU A 79 -6.76 -2.53 -9.46
CA LEU A 79 -6.78 -1.11 -9.09
C LEU A 79 -5.56 -0.42 -9.69
N SER A 80 -5.83 0.57 -10.55
CA SER A 80 -4.79 1.41 -11.16
C SER A 80 -4.01 2.20 -10.11
N GLU A 81 -2.71 2.41 -10.32
CA GLU A 81 -1.91 3.35 -9.52
C GLU A 81 -2.40 4.80 -9.60
N THR A 82 -3.22 5.12 -10.63
CA THR A 82 -3.84 6.43 -10.83
C THR A 82 -5.25 6.54 -10.24
N ILE A 83 -5.69 5.57 -9.43
CA ILE A 83 -6.99 5.65 -8.76
C ILE A 83 -7.05 6.90 -7.88
N ASP A 84 -8.23 7.54 -7.84
CA ASP A 84 -8.48 8.62 -6.91
C ASP A 84 -8.28 8.14 -5.45
N TYR A 85 -7.48 8.89 -4.69
CA TYR A 85 -7.07 8.49 -3.35
C TYR A 85 -8.26 8.44 -2.37
N ILE A 86 -9.26 9.30 -2.54
CA ILE A 86 -10.48 9.27 -1.72
C ILE A 86 -11.27 8.01 -2.03
N THR A 87 -11.48 7.72 -3.31
CA THR A 87 -12.15 6.49 -3.75
C THR A 87 -11.44 5.25 -3.20
N TYR A 88 -10.10 5.23 -3.26
CA TYR A 88 -9.30 4.13 -2.70
C TYR A 88 -9.49 3.97 -1.18
N ASN A 89 -9.50 5.07 -0.43
CA ASN A 89 -9.76 5.02 1.01
C ASN A 89 -11.16 4.49 1.33
N ARG A 90 -12.17 4.93 0.59
CA ARG A 90 -13.56 4.49 0.74
C ARG A 90 -13.73 2.99 0.53
N LEU A 91 -12.99 2.39 -0.40
CA LEU A 91 -13.00 0.93 -0.61
C LEU A 91 -12.54 0.15 0.63
N GLY A 92 -11.67 0.74 1.46
CA GLY A 92 -11.22 0.15 2.72
C GLY A 92 -12.16 0.42 3.90
N ASP A 93 -13.04 1.43 3.81
CA ASP A 93 -13.99 1.76 4.87
C ASP A 93 -15.34 1.06 4.63
N ARG A 94 -15.54 -0.03 5.37
CA ARG A 94 -16.80 -0.79 5.39
C ARG A 94 -18.03 0.08 5.73
N ARG A 95 -17.86 1.21 6.42
CA ARG A 95 -18.94 2.09 6.87
C ARG A 95 -19.03 3.41 6.11
N ASP A 96 -18.26 3.63 5.05
CA ASP A 96 -18.32 4.89 4.28
C ASP A 96 -19.75 5.19 3.79
N GLY A 97 -20.47 4.17 3.34
CA GLY A 97 -21.88 4.27 2.94
C GLY A 97 -22.14 5.15 1.71
N GLY A 98 -21.08 5.71 1.11
CA GLY A 98 -21.13 6.53 -0.08
C GLY A 98 -21.15 5.69 -1.35
N PRO A 99 -21.78 6.18 -2.43
CA PRO A 99 -21.64 5.55 -3.74
C PRO A 99 -20.19 5.69 -4.22
N LEU A 100 -19.66 4.62 -4.82
CA LEU A 100 -18.40 4.69 -5.56
C LEU A 100 -18.59 5.61 -6.77
N GLY A 101 -17.60 6.46 -7.06
CA GLY A 101 -17.65 7.41 -8.15
C GLY A 101 -17.76 6.73 -9.52
N GLU A 102 -18.11 7.48 -10.56
CA GLU A 102 -18.30 6.94 -11.92
C GLU A 102 -17.06 6.21 -12.46
N GLN A 103 -15.86 6.63 -12.02
CA GLN A 103 -14.59 5.99 -12.31
C GLN A 103 -14.51 4.51 -11.89
N TRP A 104 -15.32 4.07 -10.93
CA TRP A 104 -15.37 2.68 -10.47
C TRP A 104 -16.17 1.77 -11.40
N LYS A 105 -17.20 2.31 -12.07
CA LYS A 105 -18.14 1.52 -12.87
C LYS A 105 -17.58 1.07 -14.23
N ASN A 106 -16.41 1.58 -14.61
CA ASN A 106 -15.79 1.37 -15.92
C ASN A 106 -14.60 0.40 -15.88
N ASN A 107 -14.40 -0.31 -14.77
CA ASN A 107 -13.39 -1.35 -14.62
C ASN A 107 -13.97 -2.75 -14.84
#